data_AF-A0A8B6HEK2-F1
#
_entry.id   AF-A0A8B6HEK2-F1
#
_cell.length_a   1.000
_cell.length_b   1.000
_cell.length_c   1.000
_cell.angle_alpha   90.00
_cell.angle_beta   90.00
_cell.angle_gamma   90.00
#
_symmetry.space_group_name_H-M   'P 1'
#
loop_
_entity.id
_entity.type
_entity.pdbx_description
1 polymer ?
#
loop_
_entity_poly.entity_id
_entity_poly.type
_entity_poly.pdbx_seq_one_letter_code
_entity_poly.pdbx_strand_id
1 'polypeptide(L)'
;MEKALSRRREDYKVLCGTCPDEQCRAKLFFPAYDKSIECTSCGQRHEKSTLQNIAEVTNPSVALHNILKNILLGNVKPKKGPDNVKVLGLSNYVCKLVSPILTRYGMCKKTGKAQLLTELGQPPVFDCGKILGDRAFVIDEENLSITGYGRDKSGSLKYLSGTLDVIKDVNDGEERLVAIHADGDGHCLVHAVSRALVGRELFWHALRVNLMNHFTENLDKYKDLFKDFVDRDEWNDIIQECHPEFCPRDGEPLGLRNIHVFGLANVLRRPIILLDSIEGMQSSGDYSAVFLPGLIKPEECKSKDGTLNKPICIAWSSVGRNHYISLVGIKGKPPPKLPRYMIQKTWGMPSTLLDKYIELDEYGHCIVGGDKCLSDKYLRHLVSAMEEVYFEKHGVHQQLVADVHQFMYKTSGMKHYLTEYLCLKKDEN
;
A
#
# COMPACT_ATOMS: atom_id res chain seq x y z
N MET A 1 19.35 -34.20 -37.48
CA MET A 1 20.38 -33.97 -36.44
C MET A 1 20.78 -32.50 -36.30
N GLU A 2 21.03 -31.76 -37.40
CA GLU A 2 21.42 -30.34 -37.35
C GLU A 2 20.40 -29.41 -36.65
N LYS A 3 19.09 -29.57 -36.88
CA LYS A 3 18.05 -28.80 -36.16
C LYS A 3 18.01 -29.07 -34.65
N ALA A 4 18.45 -30.24 -34.20
CA ALA A 4 18.52 -30.58 -32.77
C ALA A 4 19.80 -30.02 -32.12
N LEU A 5 20.91 -29.95 -32.89
CA LEU A 5 22.16 -29.32 -32.48
C LEU A 5 22.07 -27.78 -32.52
N SER A 6 21.31 -27.19 -33.44
CA SER A 6 21.07 -25.73 -33.49
C SER A 6 20.19 -25.26 -32.34
N ARG A 7 19.12 -26.01 -32.00
CA ARG A 7 18.31 -25.76 -30.80
C ARG A 7 19.13 -25.85 -29.51
N ARG A 8 19.98 -26.88 -29.38
CA ARG A 8 20.90 -26.99 -28.24
C ARG A 8 21.88 -25.81 -28.16
N ARG A 9 22.35 -25.25 -29.29
CA ARG A 9 23.23 -24.06 -29.28
C ARG A 9 22.48 -22.78 -28.90
N GLU A 10 21.22 -22.63 -29.28
CA GLU A 10 20.38 -21.49 -28.85
C GLU A 10 20.12 -21.51 -27.34
N ASP A 11 20.01 -22.68 -26.72
CA ASP A 11 19.77 -22.84 -25.28
C ASP A 11 20.97 -22.39 -24.41
N TYR A 12 22.20 -22.35 -24.92
CA TYR A 12 23.38 -21.85 -24.17
C TYR A 12 23.71 -20.38 -24.44
N LYS A 13 22.93 -19.69 -25.29
CA LYS A 13 23.16 -18.28 -25.56
C LYS A 13 22.85 -17.45 -24.33
N VAL A 14 23.74 -16.51 -24.02
CA VAL A 14 23.56 -15.56 -22.93
C VAL A 14 23.17 -14.22 -23.54
N LEU A 15 22.08 -13.67 -23.05
CA LEU A 15 21.61 -12.35 -23.44
C LEU A 15 21.90 -11.36 -22.32
N CYS A 16 22.07 -10.10 -22.70
CA CYS A 16 21.96 -9.00 -21.76
C CYS A 16 20.83 -8.07 -22.16
N GLY A 17 20.24 -7.41 -21.17
CA GLY A 17 19.23 -6.36 -21.36
C GLY A 17 19.26 -5.40 -20.19
N THR A 18 18.42 -4.37 -20.24
CA THR A 18 18.30 -3.34 -19.20
C THR A 18 16.94 -3.45 -18.52
N CYS A 19 16.95 -3.39 -17.18
CA CYS A 19 15.74 -3.33 -16.38
C CYS A 19 14.88 -2.12 -16.78
N PRO A 20 13.58 -2.29 -17.07
CA PRO A 20 12.71 -1.22 -17.54
C PRO A 20 12.34 -0.21 -16.45
N ASP A 21 12.52 -0.54 -15.16
CA ASP A 21 12.29 0.42 -14.09
C ASP A 21 13.24 1.61 -14.22
N GLU A 22 12.66 2.81 -14.36
CA GLU A 22 13.39 4.03 -14.69
C GLU A 22 14.45 4.42 -13.68
N GLN A 23 14.26 4.05 -12.41
CA GLN A 23 15.20 4.34 -11.33
C GLN A 23 16.23 3.22 -11.17
N CYS A 24 15.93 2.00 -11.62
CA CYS A 24 16.86 0.88 -11.55
C CYS A 24 17.84 0.86 -12.72
N ARG A 25 17.33 0.76 -13.96
CA ARG A 25 18.11 0.63 -15.22
C ARG A 25 19.30 -0.34 -15.15
N ALA A 26 19.25 -1.33 -14.27
CA ALA A 26 20.34 -2.27 -14.08
C ALA A 26 20.53 -3.13 -15.33
N LYS A 27 21.78 -3.38 -15.70
CA LYS A 27 22.12 -4.32 -16.76
C LYS A 27 21.97 -5.75 -16.24
N LEU A 28 21.11 -6.52 -16.88
CA LEU A 28 20.77 -7.89 -16.55
C LEU A 28 21.43 -8.84 -17.53
N PHE A 29 21.85 -10.01 -17.03
CA PHE A 29 22.43 -11.09 -17.82
C PHE A 29 21.65 -12.36 -17.56
N PHE A 30 21.15 -13.01 -18.60
CA PHE A 30 20.25 -14.14 -18.47
C PHE A 30 20.39 -15.11 -19.66
N PRO A 31 20.16 -16.42 -19.45
CA PRO A 31 20.06 -17.39 -20.53
C PRO A 31 18.95 -17.06 -21.54
N ALA A 32 19.18 -17.35 -22.82
CA ALA A 32 18.21 -17.03 -23.88
C ALA A 32 16.86 -17.74 -23.73
N TYR A 33 16.84 -18.90 -23.07
CA TYR A 33 15.62 -19.67 -22.80
C TYR A 33 14.77 -19.11 -21.65
N ASP A 34 15.34 -18.25 -20.80
CA ASP A 34 14.59 -17.66 -19.70
C ASP A 34 13.53 -16.70 -20.23
N LYS A 35 12.26 -17.00 -19.93
CA LYS A 35 11.11 -16.14 -20.28
C LYS A 35 10.87 -15.04 -19.27
N SER A 36 11.32 -15.25 -18.03
CA SER A 36 11.09 -14.35 -16.90
C SER A 36 12.39 -14.13 -16.14
N ILE A 37 12.80 -12.87 -16.03
CA ILE A 37 14.10 -12.47 -15.48
C ILE A 37 13.86 -11.63 -14.23
N GLU A 38 14.47 -12.02 -13.11
CA GLU A 38 14.48 -11.22 -11.89
C GLU A 38 15.64 -10.24 -11.90
N CYS A 39 15.36 -8.95 -11.70
CA CYS A 39 16.36 -7.94 -11.52
C CYS A 39 16.96 -8.03 -10.11
N THR A 40 18.22 -8.45 -10.01
CA THR A 40 18.92 -8.59 -8.72
C THR A 40 19.14 -7.26 -7.99
N SER A 41 18.98 -6.12 -8.68
CA SER A 41 19.06 -4.78 -8.11
C SER A 41 17.74 -4.34 -7.47
N CYS A 42 16.66 -4.20 -8.24
CA CYS A 42 15.36 -3.74 -7.70
C CYS A 42 14.45 -4.86 -7.18
N GLY A 43 14.70 -6.13 -7.53
CA GLY A 43 13.85 -7.26 -7.15
C GLY A 43 12.63 -7.48 -8.05
N GLN A 44 12.37 -6.60 -9.02
CA GLN A 44 11.26 -6.79 -9.95
C GLN A 44 11.55 -7.97 -10.88
N ARG A 45 10.48 -8.65 -11.30
CA ARG A 45 10.53 -9.75 -12.25
C ARG A 45 9.86 -9.32 -13.55
N HIS A 46 10.60 -9.42 -14.64
CA HIS A 46 10.21 -8.92 -15.95
C HIS A 46 10.04 -10.07 -16.94
N GLU A 47 9.10 -9.94 -17.87
CA GLU A 47 9.12 -10.77 -19.06
C GLU A 47 10.30 -10.36 -19.94
N LYS A 48 10.87 -11.34 -20.66
CA LYS A 48 11.97 -11.06 -21.59
C LYS A 48 11.63 -9.96 -22.59
N SER A 49 10.40 -9.92 -23.09
CA SER A 49 9.88 -8.93 -24.04
C SER A 49 9.87 -7.49 -23.50
N THR A 50 9.80 -7.31 -22.18
CA THR A 50 9.72 -5.98 -21.55
C THR A 50 11.10 -5.39 -21.23
N LEU A 51 12.18 -6.17 -21.38
CA LEU A 51 13.53 -5.70 -21.14
C LEU A 51 14.00 -4.79 -22.29
N GLN A 52 14.73 -3.73 -21.96
CA GLN A 52 15.25 -2.78 -22.95
C GLN A 52 16.62 -3.24 -23.47
N ASN A 53 16.98 -2.85 -24.69
CA ASN A 53 18.32 -3.04 -25.27
C ASN A 53 18.84 -4.49 -25.22
N ILE A 54 17.99 -5.46 -25.58
CA ILE A 54 18.35 -6.88 -25.57
C ILE A 54 19.40 -7.16 -26.64
N ALA A 55 20.53 -7.73 -26.23
CA ALA A 55 21.63 -8.10 -27.11
C ALA A 55 22.26 -9.43 -26.70
N GLU A 56 22.83 -10.16 -27.67
CA GLU A 56 23.60 -11.38 -27.41
C GLU A 56 24.98 -11.02 -26.84
N VAL A 57 25.39 -11.70 -25.76
CA VAL A 57 26.71 -11.54 -25.16
C VAL A 57 27.70 -12.39 -25.93
N THR A 58 28.53 -11.75 -26.75
CA THR A 58 29.51 -12.44 -27.61
C THR A 58 30.80 -12.83 -26.89
N ASN A 59 31.09 -12.22 -25.74
CA ASN A 59 32.28 -12.53 -24.95
C ASN A 59 32.00 -13.63 -23.91
N PRO A 60 32.58 -14.84 -24.06
CA PRO A 60 32.30 -15.98 -23.17
C PRO A 60 32.71 -15.76 -21.72
N SER A 61 33.80 -15.00 -21.44
CA SER A 61 34.25 -14.76 -20.07
C SER A 61 33.31 -13.83 -19.31
N VAL A 62 32.78 -12.81 -19.99
CA VAL A 62 31.77 -11.89 -19.46
C VAL A 62 30.45 -12.61 -19.22
N ALA A 63 30.04 -13.46 -20.16
CA ALA A 63 28.83 -14.26 -20.03
C ALA A 63 28.91 -15.21 -18.82
N LEU A 64 29.99 -15.98 -18.72
CA LEU A 64 30.21 -16.92 -17.62
C LEU A 64 30.33 -16.21 -16.27
N HIS A 65 31.10 -15.12 -16.18
CA HIS A 65 31.26 -14.37 -14.93
C HIS A 65 29.93 -13.83 -14.41
N ASN A 66 29.08 -13.27 -15.28
CA ASN A 66 27.80 -12.70 -14.85
C ASN A 66 26.75 -13.78 -14.55
N ILE A 67 26.75 -14.90 -15.28
CA ILE A 67 25.89 -16.04 -14.93
C ILE A 67 26.29 -16.62 -13.57
N LEU A 68 27.59 -16.87 -13.35
CA LEU A 68 28.08 -17.37 -12.07
C LEU A 68 27.77 -16.38 -10.94
N LYS A 69 27.98 -15.08 -11.16
CA LYS A 69 27.59 -14.04 -10.21
C LYS A 69 26.09 -14.09 -9.91
N ASN A 70 25.23 -14.24 -10.91
CA ASN A 70 23.77 -14.32 -10.71
C ASN A 70 23.33 -15.62 -10.03
N ILE A 71 23.97 -16.76 -10.31
CA ILE A 71 23.70 -18.05 -9.65
C ILE A 71 24.20 -18.02 -8.20
N LEU A 72 25.41 -17.51 -7.95
CA LEU A 72 25.95 -17.36 -6.60
C LEU A 72 25.11 -16.37 -5.80
N LEU A 73 24.75 -15.21 -6.36
CA LEU A 73 23.84 -14.27 -5.71
C LEU A 73 22.43 -14.85 -5.60
N GLY A 74 21.94 -15.67 -6.53
CA GLY A 74 20.60 -16.26 -6.47
C GLY A 74 20.48 -17.44 -5.51
N ASN A 75 21.57 -18.17 -5.25
CA ASN A 75 21.64 -19.28 -4.30
C ASN A 75 22.05 -18.82 -2.89
N VAL A 76 22.77 -17.70 -2.77
CA VAL A 76 23.19 -17.12 -1.48
C VAL A 76 22.21 -16.03 -1.01
N LYS A 77 21.51 -15.33 -1.92
CA LYS A 77 20.48 -14.36 -1.55
C LYS A 77 19.08 -14.99 -1.54
N PRO A 78 18.36 -14.99 -0.41
CA PRO A 78 16.97 -15.40 -0.39
C PRO A 78 16.16 -14.47 -1.30
N LYS A 79 15.25 -15.04 -2.09
CA LYS A 79 14.37 -14.30 -3.01
C LYS A 79 13.73 -13.12 -2.28
N LYS A 80 13.90 -11.90 -2.80
CA LYS A 80 13.35 -10.69 -2.17
C LYS A 80 11.86 -10.88 -1.93
N GLY A 81 11.42 -10.64 -0.69
CA GLY A 81 10.01 -10.63 -0.36
C GLY A 81 9.25 -9.54 -1.14
N PRO A 82 7.92 -9.67 -1.30
CA PRO A 82 7.09 -8.69 -1.99
C PRO A 82 7.28 -7.25 -1.50
N ASP A 83 7.46 -7.08 -0.20
CA ASP A 83 7.75 -5.83 0.52
C ASP A 83 9.08 -5.16 0.13
N ASN A 84 10.06 -5.93 -0.32
CA ASN A 84 11.42 -5.49 -0.68
C ASN A 84 11.60 -5.21 -2.18
N VAL A 85 10.58 -5.46 -3.00
CA VAL A 85 10.58 -5.10 -4.42
C VAL A 85 10.54 -3.58 -4.53
N LYS A 86 11.53 -2.99 -5.22
CA LYS A 86 11.59 -1.55 -5.47
C LYS A 86 10.85 -1.23 -6.75
N VAL A 87 9.90 -0.30 -6.70
CA VAL A 87 9.23 0.29 -7.86
C VAL A 87 9.44 1.78 -7.85
N LEU A 88 9.98 2.31 -8.95
CA LEU A 88 10.44 3.69 -9.06
C LEU A 88 11.37 4.07 -7.92
N GLY A 89 12.31 3.17 -7.60
CA GLY A 89 13.35 3.36 -6.58
C GLY A 89 12.92 3.10 -5.13
N LEU A 90 11.62 2.91 -4.86
CA LEU A 90 11.09 2.74 -3.50
C LEU A 90 10.51 1.35 -3.28
N SER A 91 10.79 0.74 -2.13
CA SER A 91 10.15 -0.49 -1.66
C SER A 91 9.25 -0.20 -0.47
N ASN A 92 8.15 -0.94 -0.31
CA ASN A 92 7.25 -0.78 0.83
C ASN A 92 7.97 -0.98 2.16
N TYR A 93 8.91 -1.93 2.25
CA TYR A 93 9.67 -2.17 3.47
C TYR A 93 10.42 -0.93 3.97
N VAL A 94 11.20 -0.29 3.08
CA VAL A 94 11.87 0.99 3.39
C VAL A 94 10.86 2.09 3.73
N CYS A 95 9.75 2.20 3.01
CA CYS A 95 8.69 3.15 3.33
C CYS A 95 8.12 2.92 4.74
N LYS A 96 8.00 1.67 5.19
CA LYS A 96 7.54 1.34 6.54
C LYS A 96 8.56 1.77 7.60
N LEU A 97 9.85 1.50 7.38
CA LEU A 97 10.93 1.89 8.31
C LEU A 97 10.98 3.41 8.55
N VAL A 98 10.75 4.22 7.52
CA VAL A 98 10.80 5.69 7.65
C VAL A 98 9.46 6.33 8.05
N SER A 99 8.36 5.55 8.08
CA SER A 99 7.02 6.05 8.43
C SER A 99 6.94 6.68 9.83
N PRO A 100 7.60 6.13 10.88
CA PRO A 100 7.64 6.76 12.20
C PRO A 100 8.31 8.14 12.18
N ILE A 101 9.37 8.31 11.38
CA ILE A 101 10.03 9.61 11.20
C ILE A 101 9.07 10.60 10.56
N LEU A 102 8.37 10.20 9.49
CA LEU A 102 7.38 11.04 8.79
C LEU A 102 6.19 11.49 9.66
N THR A 103 5.94 10.80 10.76
CA THR A 103 4.89 11.20 11.69
C THR A 103 5.24 12.51 12.41
N ARG A 104 6.54 12.83 12.52
CA ARG A 104 7.07 13.98 13.27
C ARG A 104 7.90 14.95 12.41
N TYR A 105 8.33 14.51 11.23
CA TYR A 105 9.14 15.29 10.31
C TYR A 105 8.42 15.49 8.97
N GLY A 106 8.71 16.61 8.32
CA GLY A 106 8.33 16.88 6.94
C GLY A 106 9.53 17.30 6.12
N MET A 107 9.34 17.47 4.81
CA MET A 107 10.40 17.95 3.90
C MET A 107 10.23 19.45 3.64
N CYS A 108 11.26 20.24 3.96
CA CYS A 108 11.29 21.66 3.68
C CYS A 108 11.31 21.92 2.17
N LYS A 109 10.35 22.69 1.64
CA LYS A 109 10.23 22.95 0.21
C LYS A 109 11.43 23.71 -0.38
N LYS A 110 12.12 24.52 0.43
CA LYS A 110 13.26 25.35 -0.02
C LYS A 110 14.55 24.56 -0.10
N THR A 111 14.82 23.73 0.90
CA THR A 111 16.10 23.02 1.04
C THR A 111 16.04 21.57 0.59
N GLY A 112 14.84 20.98 0.51
CA GLY A 112 14.65 19.55 0.28
C GLY A 112 15.02 18.67 1.47
N LYS A 113 15.45 19.26 2.60
CA LYS A 113 15.87 18.53 3.80
C LYS A 113 14.70 18.27 4.74
N ALA A 114 14.83 17.21 5.54
CA ALA A 114 13.88 16.94 6.61
C ALA A 114 14.00 17.98 7.73
N GLN A 115 12.86 18.36 8.29
CA GLN A 115 12.74 19.24 9.45
C GLN A 115 11.58 18.75 10.31
N LEU A 116 11.60 19.08 11.61
CA LEU A 116 10.46 18.81 12.46
C LEU A 116 9.22 19.53 11.93
N LEU A 117 8.05 18.90 12.05
CA LEU A 117 6.80 19.50 11.60
C LEU A 117 6.54 20.85 12.30
N THR A 118 6.91 20.97 13.58
CA THR A 118 6.80 22.21 14.35
C THR A 118 7.69 23.34 13.79
N GLU A 119 8.88 23.02 13.30
CA GLU A 119 9.77 23.98 12.61
C GLU A 119 9.20 24.42 11.26
N LEU A 120 8.38 23.57 10.63
CA LEU A 120 7.64 23.88 9.41
C LEU A 120 6.32 24.61 9.68
N GLY A 121 6.04 25.00 10.92
CA GLY A 121 4.80 25.67 11.33
C GLY A 121 3.57 24.75 11.31
N GLN A 122 3.78 23.44 11.41
CA GLN A 122 2.73 22.42 11.45
C GLN A 122 2.57 21.85 12.88
N PRO A 123 1.45 21.16 13.17
CA PRO A 123 1.29 20.42 14.42
C PRO A 123 2.41 19.40 14.63
N PRO A 124 2.67 18.96 15.88
CA PRO A 124 3.74 18.01 16.18
C PRO A 124 3.50 16.60 15.63
N VAL A 125 2.30 16.31 15.14
CA VAL A 125 1.93 15.07 14.44
C VAL A 125 1.48 15.44 13.03
N PHE A 126 1.91 14.66 12.04
CA PHE A 126 1.46 14.80 10.65
C PHE A 126 -0.07 14.70 10.55
N ASP A 127 -0.73 15.75 10.07
CA ASP A 127 -2.19 15.81 9.93
C ASP A 127 -2.64 15.07 8.65
N CYS A 128 -3.03 13.80 8.81
CA CYS A 128 -3.38 12.94 7.68
C CYS A 128 -4.57 13.50 6.89
N GLY A 129 -5.59 14.04 7.56
CA GLY A 129 -6.77 14.60 6.90
C GLY A 129 -6.45 15.82 6.05
N LYS A 130 -5.72 16.80 6.60
CA LYS A 130 -5.40 18.03 5.86
C LYS A 130 -4.44 17.82 4.70
N ILE A 131 -3.50 16.88 4.82
CA ILE A 131 -2.45 16.69 3.81
C ILE A 131 -2.84 15.63 2.77
N LEU A 132 -3.53 14.57 3.18
CA LEU A 132 -3.84 13.41 2.33
C LEU A 132 -5.33 13.30 1.98
N GLY A 133 -6.23 14.05 2.62
CA GLY A 133 -7.68 13.89 2.46
C GLY A 133 -8.18 13.96 1.00
N ASP A 134 -7.55 14.78 0.15
CA ASP A 134 -7.90 14.91 -1.26
C ASP A 134 -7.04 14.05 -2.21
N ARG A 135 -6.07 13.29 -1.69
CA ARG A 135 -5.11 12.51 -2.48
C ARG A 135 -5.66 11.15 -2.84
N ALA A 136 -5.42 10.72 -4.07
CA ALA A 136 -5.73 9.36 -4.49
C ALA A 136 -4.64 8.88 -5.42
N PHE A 137 -4.25 7.63 -5.24
CA PHE A 137 -3.30 6.95 -6.08
C PHE A 137 -4.01 6.29 -7.27
N VAL A 138 -3.40 6.40 -8.43
CA VAL A 138 -3.72 5.59 -9.60
C VAL A 138 -2.47 4.84 -10.04
N ILE A 139 -2.61 3.56 -10.38
CA ILE A 139 -1.50 2.71 -10.76
C ILE A 139 -1.25 2.77 -12.27
N ASP A 140 0.01 2.88 -12.68
CA ASP A 140 0.38 2.67 -14.09
C ASP A 140 0.13 1.21 -14.49
N GLU A 141 -0.45 0.99 -15.67
CA GLU A 141 -0.79 -0.34 -16.18
C GLU A 141 0.43 -1.27 -16.26
N GLU A 142 1.59 -0.72 -16.61
CA GLU A 142 2.88 -1.44 -16.65
C GLU A 142 3.29 -2.02 -15.29
N ASN A 143 2.84 -1.40 -14.20
CA ASN A 143 3.19 -1.79 -12.84
C ASN A 143 2.24 -2.84 -12.24
N LEU A 144 1.14 -3.19 -12.93
CA LEU A 144 0.12 -4.11 -12.42
C LEU A 144 0.65 -5.53 -12.17
N SER A 145 1.66 -5.96 -12.93
CA SER A 145 2.21 -7.32 -12.83
C SER A 145 3.25 -7.47 -11.70
N ILE A 146 3.76 -6.35 -11.17
CA ILE A 146 4.84 -6.34 -10.18
C ILE A 146 4.34 -6.89 -8.84
N THR A 147 4.92 -8.01 -8.40
CA THR A 147 4.58 -8.64 -7.11
C THR A 147 4.88 -7.69 -5.93
N GLY A 148 3.95 -7.59 -4.98
CA GLY A 148 4.08 -6.71 -3.81
C GLY A 148 3.67 -5.25 -4.06
N TYR A 149 3.55 -4.87 -5.33
CA TYR A 149 3.22 -3.49 -5.71
C TYR A 149 1.94 -3.38 -6.54
N GLY A 150 1.83 -4.18 -7.59
CA GLY A 150 0.68 -4.22 -8.47
C GLY A 150 -0.47 -5.03 -7.90
N ARG A 151 -1.12 -5.80 -8.78
CA ARG A 151 -2.28 -6.62 -8.44
C ARG A 151 -2.00 -7.50 -7.23
N ASP A 152 -2.94 -7.53 -6.31
CA ASP A 152 -2.89 -8.51 -5.26
C ASP A 152 -3.01 -9.91 -5.88
N LYS A 153 -2.08 -10.81 -5.54
CA LYS A 153 -2.03 -12.18 -6.08
C LYS A 153 -2.50 -13.21 -5.05
N SER A 154 -3.08 -12.74 -3.93
CA SER A 154 -3.70 -13.63 -2.94
C SER A 154 -5.01 -14.23 -3.48
N GLY A 155 -5.79 -14.87 -2.61
CA GLY A 155 -7.14 -15.34 -2.93
C GLY A 155 -8.11 -14.24 -3.40
N SER A 156 -7.73 -12.96 -3.27
CA SER A 156 -8.55 -11.80 -3.62
C SER A 156 -9.02 -11.76 -5.07
N LEU A 157 -8.17 -12.14 -6.03
CA LEU A 157 -8.54 -12.13 -7.45
C LEU A 157 -9.77 -13.01 -7.72
N LYS A 158 -9.80 -14.20 -7.11
CA LYS A 158 -10.94 -15.09 -7.21
C LYS A 158 -12.11 -14.58 -6.38
N TYR A 159 -11.83 -14.16 -5.15
CA TYR A 159 -12.84 -13.76 -4.18
C TYR A 159 -13.65 -12.52 -4.61
N LEU A 160 -12.98 -11.53 -5.19
CA LEU A 160 -13.57 -10.27 -5.63
C LEU A 160 -13.99 -10.28 -7.11
N SER A 161 -13.75 -11.37 -7.85
CA SER A 161 -13.99 -11.44 -9.30
C SER A 161 -15.37 -10.93 -9.71
N GLY A 162 -16.44 -11.50 -9.15
CA GLY A 162 -17.81 -11.06 -9.45
C GLY A 162 -18.08 -9.60 -9.07
N THR A 163 -17.50 -9.10 -7.97
CA THR A 163 -17.63 -7.68 -7.59
C THR A 163 -16.93 -6.78 -8.60
N LEU A 164 -15.72 -7.14 -9.03
CA LEU A 164 -14.94 -6.38 -10.01
C LEU A 164 -15.55 -6.46 -11.42
N ASP A 165 -16.16 -7.58 -11.80
CA ASP A 165 -16.87 -7.73 -13.09
C ASP A 165 -18.07 -6.79 -13.16
N VAL A 166 -18.86 -6.72 -12.08
CA VAL A 166 -19.98 -5.77 -12.01
C VAL A 166 -19.51 -4.31 -12.08
N ILE A 167 -18.38 -3.99 -11.42
CA ILE A 167 -17.77 -2.66 -11.51
C ILE A 167 -17.31 -2.40 -12.94
N LYS A 168 -16.67 -3.37 -13.59
CA LYS A 168 -16.24 -3.26 -14.99
C LYS A 168 -17.42 -3.00 -15.94
N ASP A 169 -18.56 -3.65 -15.73
CA ASP A 169 -19.76 -3.48 -16.55
C ASP A 169 -20.30 -2.04 -16.50
N VAL A 170 -20.36 -1.42 -15.31
CA VAL A 170 -20.79 -0.01 -15.18
C VAL A 170 -19.73 0.99 -15.64
N ASN A 171 -18.53 0.52 -15.95
CA ASN A 171 -17.42 1.29 -16.51
C ASN A 171 -17.18 0.93 -17.98
N ASP A 172 -18.26 0.72 -18.75
CA ASP A 172 -18.23 0.48 -20.20
C ASP A 172 -17.49 -0.80 -20.61
N GLY A 173 -17.50 -1.81 -19.74
CA GLY A 173 -16.73 -3.05 -19.92
C GLY A 173 -15.22 -2.87 -19.76
N GLU A 174 -14.76 -1.70 -19.28
CA GLU A 174 -13.36 -1.40 -19.06
C GLU A 174 -12.96 -1.62 -17.60
N GLU A 175 -11.86 -2.33 -17.38
CA GLU A 175 -11.29 -2.43 -16.05
C GLU A 175 -10.64 -1.10 -15.66
N ARG A 176 -11.34 -0.33 -14.81
CA ARG A 176 -10.89 0.98 -14.31
C ARG A 176 -10.48 0.96 -12.83
N LEU A 177 -10.89 -0.06 -12.08
CA LEU A 177 -10.60 -0.25 -10.66
C LEU A 177 -9.91 -1.59 -10.44
N VAL A 178 -8.81 -1.62 -9.69
CA VAL A 178 -8.01 -2.83 -9.50
C VAL A 178 -7.62 -3.02 -8.04
N ALA A 179 -7.68 -4.28 -7.59
CA ALA A 179 -7.20 -4.70 -6.27
C ALA A 179 -5.67 -4.80 -6.26
N ILE A 180 -5.02 -3.98 -5.43
CA ILE A 180 -3.55 -3.97 -5.28
C ILE A 180 -3.13 -4.51 -3.91
N HIS A 181 -1.94 -5.12 -3.89
CA HIS A 181 -1.39 -5.78 -2.72
C HIS A 181 -1.23 -4.83 -1.52
N ALA A 182 -1.43 -5.33 -0.30
CA ALA A 182 -1.00 -4.69 0.94
C ALA A 182 -0.32 -5.74 1.82
N ASP A 183 0.65 -5.34 2.62
CA ASP A 183 1.37 -6.28 3.48
C ASP A 183 0.46 -6.81 4.62
N GLY A 184 0.58 -8.12 4.89
CA GLY A 184 -0.17 -8.83 5.92
C GLY A 184 0.54 -8.90 7.29
N ASP A 185 1.11 -7.80 7.76
CA ASP A 185 1.95 -7.73 8.98
C ASP A 185 1.19 -7.30 10.25
N GLY A 186 -0.14 -7.24 10.20
CA GLY A 186 -1.00 -6.75 11.29
C GLY A 186 -1.44 -5.30 11.14
N HIS A 187 -0.89 -4.56 10.16
CA HIS A 187 -1.28 -3.18 9.87
C HIS A 187 -2.04 -3.02 8.55
N CYS A 188 -2.55 -4.12 7.98
CA CYS A 188 -3.14 -4.15 6.63
C CYS A 188 -4.23 -3.09 6.36
N LEU A 189 -5.04 -2.68 7.35
CA LEU A 189 -6.02 -1.60 7.16
C LEU A 189 -5.33 -0.26 6.82
N VAL A 190 -4.38 0.19 7.64
CA VAL A 190 -3.68 1.46 7.40
C VAL A 190 -2.73 1.37 6.21
N HIS A 191 -2.22 0.16 5.89
CA HIS A 191 -1.51 -0.09 4.64
C HIS A 191 -2.43 0.10 3.43
N ALA A 192 -3.59 -0.56 3.40
CA ALA A 192 -4.57 -0.43 2.31
C ALA A 192 -5.02 1.02 2.12
N VAL A 193 -5.26 1.76 3.21
CA VAL A 193 -5.59 3.18 3.16
C VAL A 193 -4.42 4.02 2.65
N SER A 194 -3.21 3.85 3.18
CA SER A 194 -2.02 4.56 2.70
C SER A 194 -1.77 4.30 1.21
N ARG A 195 -1.98 3.06 0.75
CA ARG A 195 -1.87 2.68 -0.66
C ARG A 195 -2.95 3.31 -1.52
N ALA A 196 -4.19 3.42 -1.05
CA ALA A 196 -5.26 4.12 -1.77
C ALA A 196 -4.94 5.61 -1.95
N LEU A 197 -4.27 6.22 -0.98
CA LEU A 197 -3.96 7.66 -0.99
C LEU A 197 -2.71 7.98 -1.81
N VAL A 198 -1.62 7.20 -1.66
CA VAL A 198 -0.29 7.54 -2.21
C VAL A 198 0.45 6.38 -2.87
N GLY A 199 -0.16 5.20 -2.98
CA GLY A 199 0.43 4.04 -3.66
C GLY A 199 1.58 3.38 -2.92
N ARG A 200 1.83 3.77 -1.67
CA ARG A 200 2.86 3.21 -0.79
C ARG A 200 2.30 3.06 0.61
N GLU A 201 2.89 2.17 1.39
CA GLU A 201 2.57 2.00 2.82
C GLU A 201 3.25 3.08 3.69
N LEU A 202 3.71 4.17 3.08
CA LEU A 202 4.54 5.21 3.70
C LEU A 202 3.91 5.92 4.91
N PHE A 203 2.57 6.04 4.95
CA PHE A 203 1.87 6.77 6.00
C PHE A 203 1.17 5.87 7.03
N TRP A 204 1.48 4.57 7.05
CA TRP A 204 0.85 3.61 7.96
C TRP A 204 0.94 4.05 9.43
N HIS A 205 2.11 4.53 9.86
CA HIS A 205 2.36 4.93 11.24
C HIS A 205 1.61 6.22 11.59
N ALA A 206 1.66 7.22 10.70
CA ALA A 206 0.95 8.47 10.87
C ALA A 206 -0.58 8.24 10.95
N LEU A 207 -1.13 7.36 10.11
CA LEU A 207 -2.55 7.00 10.13
C LEU A 207 -2.96 6.38 11.48
N ARG A 208 -2.14 5.48 12.04
CA ARG A 208 -2.37 4.89 13.37
C ARG A 208 -2.34 5.92 14.49
N VAL A 209 -1.33 6.79 14.50
CA VAL A 209 -1.22 7.86 15.52
C VAL A 209 -2.39 8.84 15.41
N ASN A 210 -2.79 9.23 14.20
CA ASN A 210 -3.95 10.12 14.01
C ASN A 210 -5.24 9.45 14.47
N LEU A 211 -5.43 8.15 14.18
CA LEU A 211 -6.60 7.39 14.61
C LEU A 211 -6.69 7.29 16.14
N MET A 212 -5.57 6.96 16.80
CA MET A 212 -5.48 6.87 18.26
C MET A 212 -5.81 8.23 18.93
N ASN A 213 -5.22 9.31 18.42
CA ASN A 213 -5.50 10.67 18.92
C ASN A 213 -6.97 11.03 18.70
N HIS A 214 -7.51 10.73 17.51
CA HIS A 214 -8.88 11.06 17.17
C HIS A 214 -9.90 10.34 18.07
N PHE A 215 -9.69 9.05 18.37
CA PHE A 215 -10.53 8.35 19.34
C PHE A 215 -10.40 8.92 20.73
N THR A 216 -9.19 9.17 21.21
CA THR A 216 -8.94 9.76 22.54
C THR A 216 -9.64 11.11 22.69
N GLU A 217 -9.51 12.00 21.71
CA GLU A 217 -10.07 13.35 21.72
C GLU A 217 -11.60 13.39 21.58
N ASN A 218 -12.21 12.36 20.97
CA ASN A 218 -13.64 12.32 20.68
C ASN A 218 -14.36 11.17 21.38
N LEU A 219 -13.76 10.59 22.42
CA LEU A 219 -14.21 9.35 23.05
C LEU A 219 -15.68 9.38 23.48
N ASP A 220 -16.13 10.48 24.06
CA ASP A 220 -17.52 10.61 24.52
C ASP A 220 -18.52 10.53 23.36
N LYS A 221 -18.21 11.17 22.22
CA LYS A 221 -19.06 11.09 21.02
C LYS A 221 -19.16 9.66 20.49
N TYR A 222 -18.03 8.96 20.52
CA TYR A 222 -17.93 7.57 20.10
C TYR A 222 -18.72 6.63 21.04
N LYS A 223 -18.56 6.81 22.36
CA LYS A 223 -19.36 6.11 23.37
C LYS A 223 -20.84 6.34 23.18
N ASP A 224 -21.27 7.58 22.95
CA ASP A 224 -22.68 7.90 22.74
C ASP A 224 -23.24 7.28 21.45
N LEU A 225 -22.46 7.33 20.36
CA LEU A 225 -22.86 6.80 19.05
C LEU A 225 -22.98 5.28 19.03
N PHE A 226 -22.11 4.58 19.77
CA PHE A 226 -22.03 3.12 19.75
C PHE A 226 -22.41 2.46 21.09
N LYS A 227 -23.04 3.18 22.02
CA LYS A 227 -23.42 2.68 23.36
C LYS A 227 -24.24 1.39 23.35
N ASP A 228 -25.01 1.15 22.29
CA ASP A 228 -25.88 -0.02 22.15
C ASP A 228 -25.16 -1.21 21.50
N PHE A 229 -23.91 -1.02 21.04
CA PHE A 229 -23.13 -2.00 20.27
C PHE A 229 -21.75 -2.32 20.85
N VAL A 230 -21.17 -1.40 21.62
CA VAL A 230 -19.81 -1.50 22.17
C VAL A 230 -19.86 -1.22 23.66
N ASP A 231 -19.35 -2.15 24.47
CA ASP A 231 -19.29 -1.98 25.92
C ASP A 231 -18.38 -0.79 26.29
N ARG A 232 -18.66 -0.12 27.41
CA ARG A 232 -17.85 0.98 27.93
C ARG A 232 -16.41 0.54 28.20
N ASP A 233 -16.21 -0.70 28.63
CA ASP A 233 -14.90 -1.23 29.00
C ASP A 233 -14.05 -1.59 27.77
N GLU A 234 -14.67 -1.86 26.61
CA GLU A 234 -13.97 -2.18 25.35
C GLU A 234 -13.23 -0.97 24.74
N TRP A 235 -13.59 0.26 25.10
CA TRP A 235 -13.01 1.45 24.47
C TRP A 235 -11.51 1.62 24.71
N ASN A 236 -11.01 1.17 25.87
CA ASN A 236 -9.59 1.21 26.14
C ASN A 236 -8.82 0.29 25.19
N ASP A 237 -9.36 -0.91 24.94
CA ASP A 237 -8.78 -1.88 24.01
C ASP A 237 -8.85 -1.35 22.57
N ILE A 238 -9.97 -0.77 22.15
CA ILE A 238 -10.13 -0.14 20.81
C ILE A 238 -9.09 0.96 20.58
N ILE A 239 -8.85 1.82 21.57
CA ILE A 239 -7.82 2.86 21.47
C ILE A 239 -6.42 2.24 21.45
N GLN A 240 -6.18 1.22 22.28
CA GLN A 240 -4.89 0.54 22.35
C GLN A 240 -4.55 -0.21 21.04
N GLU A 241 -5.55 -0.83 20.40
CA GLU A 241 -5.44 -1.48 19.08
C GLU A 241 -4.89 -0.53 18.01
N CYS A 242 -5.10 0.79 18.17
CA CYS A 242 -4.58 1.82 17.26
C CYS A 242 -3.08 2.07 17.42
N HIS A 243 -2.49 1.75 18.57
CA HIS A 243 -1.08 2.03 18.83
C HIS A 243 -0.18 1.38 17.76
N PRO A 244 0.84 2.09 17.22
CA PRO A 244 1.71 1.54 16.19
C PRO A 244 2.44 0.25 16.61
N GLU A 245 2.77 0.13 17.89
CA GLU A 245 3.46 -1.03 18.47
C GLU A 245 2.51 -2.07 19.07
N PHE A 246 1.19 -1.94 18.84
CA PHE A 246 0.23 -2.87 19.40
C PHE A 246 0.50 -4.30 18.91
N CYS A 247 0.70 -5.21 19.87
CA CYS A 247 0.81 -6.64 19.63
C CYS A 247 -0.38 -7.32 20.31
N PRO A 248 -1.29 -7.98 19.57
CA PRO A 248 -2.40 -8.70 20.16
C PRO A 248 -1.90 -9.88 20.99
N ARG A 249 -2.73 -10.33 21.95
CA ARG A 249 -2.41 -11.50 22.77
C ARG A 249 -2.50 -12.77 21.92
N ASP A 250 -1.82 -13.83 22.38
CA ASP A 250 -1.85 -15.13 21.69
C ASP A 250 -3.29 -15.65 21.54
N GLY A 251 -3.69 -15.91 20.29
CA GLY A 251 -5.02 -16.45 19.96
C GLY A 251 -6.10 -15.40 19.68
N GLU A 252 -5.84 -14.11 19.90
CA GLU A 252 -6.77 -13.05 19.52
C GLU A 252 -6.69 -12.74 18.02
N PRO A 253 -7.83 -12.48 17.33
CA PRO A 253 -7.82 -12.09 15.94
C PRO A 253 -7.04 -10.77 15.77
N LEU A 254 -6.00 -10.82 14.93
CA LEU A 254 -5.20 -9.65 14.56
C LEU A 254 -6.07 -8.64 13.80
N GLY A 255 -6.09 -7.40 14.27
CA GLY A 255 -6.24 -6.24 13.38
C GLY A 255 -7.38 -5.28 13.70
N LEU A 256 -7.26 -4.10 13.09
CA LEU A 256 -8.22 -3.02 13.19
C LEU A 256 -9.57 -3.45 12.58
N ARG A 257 -10.64 -3.31 13.37
CA ARG A 257 -12.05 -3.60 13.02
C ARG A 257 -12.77 -2.46 12.29
N ASN A 258 -14.03 -2.65 11.91
CA ASN A 258 -14.87 -1.62 11.27
C ASN A 258 -14.92 -0.27 12.00
N ILE A 259 -14.91 -0.26 13.33
CA ILE A 259 -14.88 0.98 14.11
C ILE A 259 -13.65 1.83 13.79
N HIS A 260 -12.52 1.19 13.47
CA HIS A 260 -11.29 1.85 13.05
C HIS A 260 -11.39 2.37 11.61
N VAL A 261 -12.12 1.68 10.72
CA VAL A 261 -12.40 2.19 9.37
C VAL A 261 -13.26 3.45 9.47
N PHE A 262 -14.27 3.45 10.34
CA PHE A 262 -15.07 4.64 10.65
C PHE A 262 -14.22 5.78 11.23
N GLY A 263 -13.34 5.48 12.19
CA GLY A 263 -12.40 6.46 12.72
C GLY A 263 -11.46 7.03 11.66
N LEU A 264 -10.94 6.19 10.75
CA LEU A 264 -10.09 6.64 9.65
C LEU A 264 -10.84 7.51 8.64
N ALA A 265 -12.12 7.24 8.38
CA ALA A 265 -12.96 8.12 7.54
C ALA A 265 -13.03 9.54 8.14
N ASN A 266 -13.25 9.64 9.46
CA ASN A 266 -13.26 10.91 10.18
C ASN A 266 -11.88 11.59 10.18
N VAL A 267 -10.80 10.84 10.46
CA VAL A 267 -9.41 11.35 10.39
C VAL A 267 -9.10 11.94 9.02
N LEU A 268 -9.48 11.23 7.95
CA LEU A 268 -9.22 11.67 6.57
C LEU A 268 -10.20 12.73 6.08
N ARG A 269 -11.29 12.99 6.82
CA ARG A 269 -12.42 13.84 6.38
C ARG A 269 -12.94 13.41 5.01
N ARG A 270 -13.07 12.11 4.84
CA ARG A 270 -13.31 11.46 3.56
C ARG A 270 -14.01 10.13 3.75
N PRO A 271 -15.06 9.83 2.97
CA PRO A 271 -15.68 8.52 3.02
C PRO A 271 -14.73 7.39 2.60
N ILE A 272 -14.87 6.25 3.26
CA ILE A 272 -14.17 5.01 2.89
C ILE A 272 -15.22 3.96 2.54
N ILE A 273 -15.08 3.33 1.38
CA ILE A 273 -15.96 2.24 0.94
C ILE A 273 -15.20 0.93 1.12
N LEU A 274 -15.70 0.05 1.98
CA LEU A 274 -15.17 -1.31 2.16
C LEU A 274 -16.03 -2.29 1.37
N LEU A 275 -15.49 -2.82 0.29
CA LEU A 275 -16.15 -3.83 -0.53
C LEU A 275 -15.83 -5.25 -0.08
N ASP A 276 -16.73 -6.15 -0.44
CA ASP A 276 -16.59 -7.59 -0.26
C ASP A 276 -16.93 -8.29 -1.59
N SER A 277 -16.90 -9.62 -1.60
CA SER A 277 -17.56 -10.40 -2.65
C SER A 277 -19.05 -10.04 -2.74
N ILE A 278 -19.71 -10.30 -3.88
CA ILE A 278 -21.15 -10.04 -4.05
C ILE A 278 -21.97 -10.74 -2.94
N GLU A 279 -21.67 -12.01 -2.66
CA GLU A 279 -22.29 -12.78 -1.58
C GLU A 279 -22.01 -12.16 -0.20
N GLY A 280 -20.77 -11.71 0.02
CA GLY A 280 -20.37 -11.04 1.26
C GLY A 280 -21.13 -9.74 1.50
N MET A 281 -21.30 -8.91 0.46
CA MET A 281 -22.05 -7.66 0.54
C MET A 281 -23.56 -7.87 0.72
N GLN A 282 -24.10 -9.00 0.26
CA GLN A 282 -25.50 -9.39 0.47
C GLN A 282 -25.74 -10.04 1.83
N SER A 283 -24.68 -10.47 2.51
CA SER A 283 -24.81 -11.08 3.84
C SER A 283 -25.33 -10.07 4.87
N SER A 284 -26.08 -10.57 5.86
CA SER A 284 -26.58 -9.74 6.96
C SER A 284 -25.49 -9.25 7.90
N GLY A 285 -24.26 -9.78 7.76
CA GLY A 285 -23.12 -9.37 8.57
C GLY A 285 -22.67 -7.94 8.25
N ASP A 286 -22.19 -7.24 9.28
CA ASP A 286 -21.63 -5.89 9.15
C ASP A 286 -20.17 -5.93 8.69
N TYR A 287 -19.84 -6.71 7.66
CA TYR A 287 -18.45 -6.85 7.23
C TYR A 287 -18.03 -5.84 6.16
N SER A 288 -18.97 -5.35 5.35
CA SER A 288 -18.74 -4.36 4.30
C SER A 288 -19.77 -3.25 4.39
N ALA A 289 -19.33 -2.02 4.17
CA ALA A 289 -20.18 -0.84 4.26
C ALA A 289 -19.48 0.41 3.72
N VAL A 290 -20.24 1.49 3.67
CA VAL A 290 -19.73 2.85 3.52
C VAL A 290 -19.51 3.47 4.90
N PHE A 291 -18.30 3.96 5.12
CA PHE A 291 -17.89 4.66 6.33
C PHE A 291 -17.84 6.15 6.04
N LEU A 292 -18.85 6.88 6.54
CA LEU A 292 -18.92 8.34 6.39
C LEU A 292 -18.12 9.03 7.50
N PRO A 293 -17.50 10.19 7.24
CA PRO A 293 -16.86 11.02 8.27
C PRO A 293 -17.92 11.75 9.12
N GLY A 294 -18.82 10.99 9.75
CA GLY A 294 -20.04 11.50 10.38
C GLY A 294 -19.84 12.39 11.61
N LEU A 295 -18.63 12.42 12.18
CA LEU A 295 -18.27 13.31 13.28
C LEU A 295 -17.68 14.65 12.80
N ILE A 296 -17.50 14.79 11.48
CA ILE A 296 -16.95 15.97 10.82
C ILE A 296 -18.05 16.59 9.95
N LYS A 297 -18.14 17.91 9.90
CA LYS A 297 -19.15 18.56 9.04
C LYS A 297 -18.86 18.31 7.56
N PRO A 298 -19.87 18.17 6.67
CA PRO A 298 -19.65 17.98 5.24
C PRO A 298 -18.77 19.05 4.59
N GLU A 299 -18.85 20.30 5.06
CA GLU A 299 -18.07 21.43 4.54
C GLU A 299 -16.56 21.26 4.79
N GLU A 300 -16.20 20.53 5.84
CA GLU A 300 -14.81 20.20 6.17
C GLU A 300 -14.31 18.94 5.46
N CYS A 301 -15.19 18.23 4.76
CA CYS A 301 -14.89 17.05 3.94
C CYS A 301 -14.68 17.42 2.46
N LYS A 302 -14.41 18.69 2.20
CA LYS A 302 -14.19 19.24 0.86
C LYS A 302 -12.71 19.47 0.61
N SER A 303 -12.34 19.27 -0.64
CA SER A 303 -11.03 19.59 -1.16
C SER A 303 -10.87 21.12 -1.30
N LYS A 304 -9.66 21.59 -1.61
CA LYS A 304 -9.37 23.02 -1.79
C LYS A 304 -10.15 23.69 -2.93
N ASP A 305 -10.68 22.90 -3.86
CA ASP A 305 -11.57 23.38 -4.93
C ASP A 305 -13.05 23.46 -4.52
N GLY A 306 -13.37 23.12 -3.26
CA GLY A 306 -14.72 23.17 -2.73
C GLY A 306 -15.61 21.95 -3.08
N THR A 307 -15.07 20.97 -3.82
CA THR A 307 -15.76 19.70 -4.10
C THR A 307 -15.59 18.71 -2.97
N LEU A 308 -16.57 17.82 -2.75
CA LEU A 308 -16.44 16.78 -1.73
C LEU A 308 -15.28 15.82 -2.08
N ASN A 309 -14.54 15.39 -1.06
CA ASN A 309 -13.51 14.38 -1.23
C ASN A 309 -14.17 13.06 -1.66
N LYS A 310 -14.03 12.71 -2.94
CA LYS A 310 -14.48 11.44 -3.54
C LYS A 310 -14.01 10.25 -2.70
N PRO A 311 -14.84 9.24 -2.38
CA PRO A 311 -14.46 8.16 -1.46
C PRO A 311 -13.19 7.40 -1.90
N ILE A 312 -12.37 6.92 -0.96
CA ILE A 312 -11.40 5.83 -1.28
C ILE A 312 -12.07 4.48 -1.12
N CYS A 313 -11.55 3.47 -1.82
CA CYS A 313 -12.08 2.12 -1.74
C CYS A 313 -11.01 1.12 -1.29
N ILE A 314 -11.43 0.27 -0.35
CA ILE A 314 -10.66 -0.87 0.16
C ILE A 314 -11.56 -2.10 0.07
N ALA A 315 -10.98 -3.29 0.19
CA ALA A 315 -11.74 -4.54 0.14
C ALA A 315 -11.16 -5.60 1.07
N TRP A 316 -12.00 -6.57 1.41
CA TRP A 316 -11.54 -7.84 1.95
C TRP A 316 -10.87 -8.69 0.87
N SER A 317 -9.71 -9.23 1.18
CA SER A 317 -8.98 -10.10 0.25
C SER A 317 -9.47 -11.55 0.22
N SER A 318 -10.29 -11.98 1.18
CA SER A 318 -10.80 -13.36 1.25
C SER A 318 -12.05 -13.47 2.12
N VAL A 319 -12.72 -14.62 2.04
CA VAL A 319 -13.87 -14.99 2.88
C VAL A 319 -13.58 -14.93 4.38
N GLY A 320 -12.31 -15.11 4.77
CA GLY A 320 -11.88 -15.01 6.17
C GLY A 320 -11.89 -13.58 6.72
N ARG A 321 -12.00 -12.56 5.85
CA ARG A 321 -12.11 -11.14 6.23
C ARG A 321 -11.10 -10.70 7.29
N ASN A 322 -9.86 -11.15 7.11
CA ASN A 322 -8.75 -10.93 8.04
C ASN A 322 -7.61 -10.12 7.41
N HIS A 323 -7.80 -9.65 6.18
CA HIS A 323 -6.78 -8.88 5.47
C HIS A 323 -7.41 -7.89 4.48
N TYR A 324 -7.13 -6.60 4.72
CA TYR A 324 -7.55 -5.48 3.89
C TYR A 324 -6.58 -5.26 2.73
N ILE A 325 -7.12 -4.96 1.55
CA ILE A 325 -6.38 -4.54 0.36
C ILE A 325 -7.01 -3.26 -0.21
N SER A 326 -6.25 -2.58 -1.07
CA SER A 326 -6.69 -1.32 -1.68
C SER A 326 -7.29 -1.55 -3.06
N LEU A 327 -8.34 -0.80 -3.40
CA LEU A 327 -8.91 -0.75 -4.74
C LEU A 327 -8.62 0.62 -5.34
N VAL A 328 -7.81 0.66 -6.40
CA VAL A 328 -7.28 1.91 -6.98
C VAL A 328 -7.59 2.04 -8.47
N GLY A 329 -7.62 3.29 -8.94
CA GLY A 329 -7.80 3.58 -10.36
C GLY A 329 -6.56 3.19 -11.18
N ILE A 330 -6.73 3.02 -12.49
CA ILE A 330 -5.62 2.82 -13.44
C ILE A 330 -5.34 4.13 -14.16
N LYS A 331 -4.08 4.55 -14.18
CA LYS A 331 -3.65 5.81 -14.78
C LYS A 331 -3.93 5.82 -16.28
N GLY A 332 -4.40 6.96 -16.79
CA GLY A 332 -4.75 7.11 -18.21
C GLY A 332 -6.16 6.63 -18.57
N LYS A 333 -6.83 5.90 -17.67
CA LYS A 333 -8.24 5.54 -17.82
C LYS A 333 -9.15 6.57 -17.15
N PRO A 334 -10.44 6.64 -17.53
CA PRO A 334 -11.42 7.46 -16.81
C PRO A 334 -11.54 7.07 -15.33
N PRO A 335 -11.98 7.97 -14.44
CA PRO A 335 -12.17 7.66 -13.03
C PRO A 335 -13.15 6.49 -12.83
N PRO A 336 -12.83 5.52 -11.94
CA PRO A 336 -13.69 4.37 -11.70
C PRO A 336 -15.00 4.77 -11.03
N LYS A 337 -16.09 4.17 -11.50
CA LYS A 337 -17.44 4.38 -10.97
C LYS A 337 -17.93 3.13 -10.23
N LEU A 338 -18.63 3.33 -9.11
CA LEU A 338 -19.40 2.30 -8.41
C LEU A 338 -20.91 2.57 -8.54
N PRO A 339 -21.74 1.54 -8.73
CA PRO A 339 -23.18 1.72 -8.78
C PRO A 339 -23.78 2.00 -7.39
N ARG A 340 -24.88 2.78 -7.34
CA ARG A 340 -25.53 3.19 -6.07
C ARG A 340 -25.77 2.02 -5.13
N TYR A 341 -26.26 0.88 -5.65
CA TYR A 341 -26.62 -0.26 -4.81
C TYR A 341 -25.43 -0.89 -4.06
N MET A 342 -24.18 -0.70 -4.51
CA MET A 342 -22.98 -1.14 -3.80
C MET A 342 -22.61 -0.24 -2.61
N ILE A 343 -23.23 0.94 -2.50
CA ILE A 343 -22.87 1.94 -1.48
C ILE A 343 -24.04 2.30 -0.56
N GLN A 344 -25.16 1.58 -0.58
CA GLN A 344 -26.37 1.98 0.17
C GLN A 344 -26.26 1.78 1.69
N LYS A 345 -25.45 0.84 2.16
CA LYS A 345 -25.33 0.50 3.59
C LYS A 345 -24.20 1.32 4.23
N THR A 346 -24.57 2.24 5.11
CA THR A 346 -23.62 3.00 5.94
C THR A 346 -23.38 2.30 7.27
N TRP A 347 -22.13 2.27 7.75
CA TRP A 347 -21.80 1.74 9.07
C TRP A 347 -21.64 2.86 10.09
N GLY A 348 -22.24 2.70 11.27
CA GLY A 348 -22.19 3.68 12.36
C GLY A 348 -22.93 4.99 12.14
N MET A 349 -23.55 5.19 10.96
CA MET A 349 -24.29 6.41 10.62
C MET A 349 -25.59 6.08 9.86
N PRO A 350 -26.64 6.92 9.95
CA PRO A 350 -27.83 6.76 9.12
C PRO A 350 -27.54 6.91 7.63
N SER A 351 -28.10 6.04 6.81
CA SER A 351 -27.88 6.04 5.35
C SER A 351 -28.47 7.25 4.64
N THR A 352 -29.39 7.97 5.29
CA THR A 352 -29.91 9.28 4.84
C THR A 352 -28.84 10.37 4.77
N LEU A 353 -27.67 10.17 5.39
CA LEU A 353 -26.55 11.11 5.32
C LEU A 353 -25.63 10.87 4.13
N LEU A 354 -25.79 9.78 3.38
CA LEU A 354 -24.89 9.42 2.29
C LEU A 354 -24.72 10.55 1.28
N ASP A 355 -25.83 11.09 0.79
CA ASP A 355 -25.85 12.12 -0.25
C ASP A 355 -25.31 13.48 0.26
N LYS A 356 -25.00 13.63 1.56
CA LYS A 356 -24.30 14.81 2.11
C LYS A 356 -22.78 14.71 2.02
N TYR A 357 -22.23 13.51 1.94
CA TYR A 357 -20.79 13.25 1.96
C TYR A 357 -20.28 12.60 0.66
N ILE A 358 -21.17 12.07 -0.17
CA ILE A 358 -20.84 11.42 -1.44
C ILE A 358 -21.68 12.07 -2.54
N GLU A 359 -20.99 12.55 -3.58
CA GLU A 359 -21.61 13.03 -4.81
C GLU A 359 -21.86 11.85 -5.76
N LEU A 360 -23.06 11.80 -6.34
CA LEU A 360 -23.42 10.82 -7.35
C LEU A 360 -23.68 11.52 -8.68
N ASP A 361 -23.30 10.87 -9.77
CA ASP A 361 -23.61 11.35 -11.11
C ASP A 361 -25.10 11.18 -11.44
N GLU A 362 -25.51 11.66 -12.62
CA GLU A 362 -26.90 11.61 -13.11
C GLU A 362 -27.47 10.18 -13.21
N TYR A 363 -26.61 9.16 -13.25
CA TYR A 363 -26.99 7.75 -13.27
C TYR A 363 -26.95 7.10 -11.88
N GLY A 364 -26.67 7.90 -10.84
CA GLY A 364 -26.53 7.43 -9.47
C GLY A 364 -25.21 6.72 -9.19
N HIS A 365 -24.19 6.88 -10.04
CA HIS A 365 -22.88 6.27 -9.83
C HIS A 365 -21.98 7.15 -8.96
N CYS A 366 -21.22 6.52 -8.07
CA CYS A 366 -20.21 7.16 -7.24
C CYS A 366 -18.84 7.07 -7.90
N ILE A 367 -18.18 8.21 -8.10
CA ILE A 367 -16.78 8.20 -8.54
C ILE A 367 -15.88 7.92 -7.33
N VAL A 368 -14.99 6.95 -7.47
CA VAL A 368 -14.06 6.53 -6.41
C VAL A 368 -12.65 6.99 -6.69
N GLY A 369 -11.93 7.31 -5.61
CA GLY A 369 -10.56 7.79 -5.65
C GLY A 369 -10.50 9.25 -6.04
N GLY A 370 -9.77 9.56 -7.09
CA GLY A 370 -9.49 10.92 -7.54
C GLY A 370 -8.25 10.92 -8.43
N ASP A 371 -7.93 12.09 -8.98
CA ASP A 371 -6.82 12.31 -9.92
C ASP A 371 -5.67 13.12 -9.29
N LYS A 372 -5.83 13.57 -8.04
CA LYS A 372 -4.83 14.35 -7.29
C LYS A 372 -3.73 13.47 -6.70
N CYS A 373 -2.95 12.83 -7.55
CA CYS A 373 -1.79 12.04 -7.15
C CYS A 373 -0.68 12.90 -6.54
N LEU A 374 0.05 12.33 -5.58
CA LEU A 374 1.41 12.79 -5.28
C LEU A 374 2.35 12.26 -6.36
N SER A 375 3.29 13.09 -6.83
CA SER A 375 4.24 12.65 -7.85
C SER A 375 5.28 11.68 -7.25
N ASP A 376 5.70 10.69 -8.03
CA ASP A 376 6.74 9.75 -7.59
C ASP A 376 8.06 10.47 -7.28
N LYS A 377 8.36 11.56 -7.99
CA LYS A 377 9.52 12.40 -7.71
C LYS A 377 9.44 13.01 -6.31
N TYR A 378 8.27 13.54 -5.94
CA TYR A 378 8.06 14.09 -4.60
C TYR A 378 8.18 13.00 -3.54
N LEU A 379 7.55 11.84 -3.73
CA LEU A 379 7.63 10.72 -2.79
C LEU A 379 9.06 10.23 -2.60
N ARG A 380 9.86 10.12 -3.67
CA ARG A 380 11.28 9.76 -3.58
C ARG A 380 12.08 10.76 -2.76
N HIS A 381 11.92 12.05 -3.01
CA HIS A 381 12.63 13.08 -2.25
C HIS A 381 12.20 13.09 -0.78
N LEU A 382 10.90 12.92 -0.53
CA LEU A 382 10.36 12.82 0.82
C LEU A 382 10.97 11.63 1.57
N VAL A 383 10.98 10.44 0.96
CA VAL A 383 11.60 9.24 1.57
C VAL A 383 13.09 9.48 1.81
N SER A 384 13.83 9.97 0.81
CA SER A 384 15.27 10.24 0.94
C SER A 384 15.58 11.19 2.10
N ALA A 385 14.80 12.24 2.28
CA ALA A 385 14.99 13.17 3.40
C ALA A 385 14.76 12.49 4.76
N MET A 386 13.85 11.52 4.84
CA MET A 386 13.55 10.79 6.08
C MET A 386 14.56 9.67 6.35
N GLU A 387 15.13 9.09 5.29
CA GLU A 387 16.25 8.16 5.39
C GLU A 387 17.48 8.83 6.03
N GLU A 388 17.76 10.09 5.71
CA GLU A 388 18.82 10.88 6.36
C GLU A 388 18.57 10.97 7.88
N VAL A 389 17.36 11.36 8.30
CA VAL A 389 17.00 11.45 9.73
C VAL A 389 17.01 10.08 10.40
N TYR A 390 16.55 9.04 9.71
CA TYR A 390 16.60 7.67 10.22
C TYR A 390 18.04 7.25 10.52
N PHE A 391 18.95 7.50 9.57
CA PHE A 391 20.37 7.21 9.75
C PHE A 391 20.98 8.01 10.91
N GLU A 392 20.67 9.31 11.01
CA GLU A 392 21.15 10.16 12.13
C GLU A 392 20.67 9.63 13.49
N LYS A 393 19.43 9.14 13.59
CA LYS A 393 18.86 8.65 14.85
C LYS A 393 19.34 7.25 15.24
N HIS A 394 19.51 6.36 14.26
CA HIS A 394 19.75 4.94 14.54
C HIS A 394 21.19 4.50 14.25
N GLY A 395 22.00 5.33 13.58
CA GLY A 395 23.38 5.02 13.20
C GLY A 395 23.50 3.87 12.18
N VAL A 396 22.38 3.42 11.60
CA VAL A 396 22.31 2.30 10.66
C VAL A 396 21.47 2.69 9.46
N HIS A 397 21.97 2.36 8.27
CA HIS A 397 21.25 2.63 7.03
C HIS A 397 20.06 1.67 6.88
N GLN A 398 18.88 2.19 6.55
CA GLN A 398 17.62 1.45 6.37
C GLN A 398 17.72 0.29 5.37
N GLN A 399 18.54 0.43 4.31
CA GLN A 399 18.80 -0.68 3.38
C GLN A 399 19.51 -1.86 4.06
N LEU A 400 20.41 -1.61 5.02
CA LEU A 400 21.07 -2.68 5.76
C LEU A 400 20.06 -3.40 6.66
N VAL A 401 19.14 -2.67 7.30
CA VAL A 401 18.05 -3.26 8.08
C VAL A 401 17.14 -4.12 7.19
N ALA A 402 16.77 -3.61 6.01
CA ALA A 402 15.98 -4.34 5.02
C ALA A 402 16.66 -5.63 4.56
N ASP A 403 17.96 -5.55 4.28
CA ASP A 403 18.77 -6.71 3.93
C ASP A 403 18.78 -7.70 5.10
N VAL A 404 19.16 -7.29 6.32
CA VAL A 404 19.20 -8.17 7.50
C VAL A 404 17.85 -8.86 7.75
N HIS A 405 16.73 -8.14 7.68
CA HIS A 405 15.39 -8.74 7.79
C HIS A 405 15.15 -9.83 6.74
N GLN A 406 15.49 -9.52 5.49
CA GLN A 406 15.34 -10.45 4.37
C GLN A 406 16.26 -11.68 4.49
N PHE A 407 17.49 -11.52 4.97
CA PHE A 407 18.51 -12.57 5.04
C PHE A 407 18.40 -13.45 6.29
N MET A 408 18.09 -12.86 7.45
CA MET A 408 18.17 -13.55 8.75
C MET A 408 16.79 -13.94 9.31
N TYR A 409 15.80 -13.07 9.17
CA TYR A 409 14.53 -13.21 9.91
C TYR A 409 13.46 -13.91 9.09
N LYS A 410 13.32 -13.58 7.80
CA LYS A 410 12.35 -14.25 6.90
C LYS A 410 12.66 -15.73 6.66
N THR A 411 13.95 -16.09 6.59
CA THR A 411 14.42 -17.47 6.49
C THR A 411 14.17 -18.29 7.76
N SER A 412 13.98 -17.63 8.90
CA SER A 412 13.75 -18.24 10.22
C SER A 412 12.27 -18.24 10.65
N GLY A 413 11.36 -17.68 9.83
CA GLY A 413 9.92 -17.62 10.14
C GLY A 413 9.53 -16.62 11.24
N MET A 414 10.44 -15.71 11.64
CA MET A 414 10.14 -14.68 12.63
C MET A 414 9.27 -13.56 12.05
N LYS A 415 8.25 -13.13 12.80
CA LYS A 415 7.29 -12.08 12.40
C LYS A 415 7.93 -10.67 12.49
N HIS A 416 7.47 -9.76 11.63
CA HIS A 416 8.01 -8.43 11.35
C HIS A 416 8.30 -7.56 12.61
N TYR A 417 7.41 -7.57 13.61
CA TYR A 417 7.50 -6.70 14.80
C TYR A 417 8.74 -6.96 15.68
N LEU A 418 9.36 -8.15 15.60
CA LEU A 418 10.59 -8.43 16.34
C LEU A 418 11.83 -7.80 15.69
N THR A 419 11.78 -7.45 14.40
CA THR A 419 13.00 -7.11 13.65
C THR A 419 13.43 -5.65 13.82
N GLU A 420 12.49 -4.71 13.83
CA GLU A 420 12.77 -3.32 14.21
C GLU A 420 13.29 -3.26 15.65
N TYR A 421 12.72 -4.05 16.55
CA TYR A 421 13.10 -4.11 17.97
C TYR A 421 14.50 -4.71 18.19
N LEU A 422 14.90 -5.71 17.40
CA LEU A 422 16.20 -6.39 17.53
C LEU A 422 17.34 -5.67 16.80
N CYS A 423 17.06 -4.94 15.71
CA CYS A 423 18.09 -4.20 14.99
C CYS A 423 18.37 -2.79 15.57
N LEU A 424 17.43 -2.21 16.33
CA LEU A 424 17.50 -0.81 16.79
C LEU A 424 17.77 -0.63 18.29
N LYS A 425 17.77 -1.71 19.10
CA LYS A 425 18.29 -1.62 20.48
C LYS A 425 19.82 -1.61 20.49
N LYS A 426 20.39 -0.41 20.43
CA LYS A 426 21.61 -0.08 21.15
C LYS A 426 21.23 0.88 22.28
N ASP A 427 21.47 0.44 23.51
CA ASP A 427 21.64 1.24 24.71
C ASP A 427 20.44 2.10 25.17
N GLU A 428 19.46 1.45 25.77
CA GLU A 428 18.78 2.01 26.96
C GLU A 428 19.21 1.18 28.17
N ASN A 429 20.38 1.52 28.71
CA ASN A 429 20.82 1.23 30.08
C ASN A 429 21.47 2.51 30.62
#